data_AF-A0A4V1K5N6-F1
#
_entry.id   AF-A0A4V1K5N6-F1
#
_cell.length_a   1.000
_cell.length_b   1.000
_cell.length_c   1.000
_cell.angle_alpha   90.00
_cell.angle_beta   90.00
_cell.angle_gamma   90.00
#
_symmetry.space_group_name_H-M   'P 1'
#
loop_
_entity.id
_entity.type
_entity.pdbx_description
1 polymer ?
#
loop_
_entity_poly.entity_id
_entity_poly.type
_entity_poly.pdbx_seq_one_letter_code
_entity_poly.pdbx_strand_id
1 'polypeptide(L)'
;MKTLHILAAAAIAVGIASCSGRPEISYMPAVADGDKNWGLIDARGDFLFTDEFENRPSAVVNGYFFVEEGDGYSVYKAEKSPRPVGDLTGLKDCGFFNDGVMAVVHPGEHITFVDDKGNVKFTLDDVDGVSVEAAANMFVNGRCAFRTSDDKWGAVDAQGNVVIEPKYEDMMTFVSDEALVKDINSGKWVIIDRNGNEIAEINRDISASGFFIDGYTCVEIEDDDDSRYAMVDTKGELTMLPRSVREVYVWNDRYVVFANSDYKAGVMTFDGEIKVRAKYDGIELLANGKFLAGRDGKVMYVNVNGDTERLRDNTNSAIGYPYTLSKIFDFGFELITRDNDDDEYEMCDYSGETHGDDMERYKGHVYLNTVYSDYYDYDAVTRNLLSLFDANGLSAYPFGSLMSRYVDSSRSTEWYRGDLSLSVNLSTDFRYFYVSSLTLGSDNNIVYDSTPYASYYTWSFNPESRVDSFTLALKFYSGKYREDLPERLADALSSKYGVSFGGDNSVTGNGYDTVTLKISRSGWGGAPASRNVEIVDSAAVDSCVVVDVTWAADSAMSM
;
A
#
# COMPACT_ATOMS: atom_id res chain seq x y z
N MET A 1 38.36 26.57 -55.64
CA MET A 1 38.28 27.11 -54.26
C MET A 1 36.89 27.68 -54.09
N LYS A 2 35.98 27.23 -53.22
CA LYS A 2 36.00 26.28 -52.11
C LYS A 2 34.63 25.58 -52.08
N THR A 3 34.63 24.27 -51.88
CA THR A 3 33.46 23.45 -51.56
C THR A 3 33.06 23.75 -50.11
N LEU A 4 31.87 24.31 -49.87
CA LEU A 4 31.35 24.50 -48.52
C LEU A 4 30.43 23.32 -48.19
N HIS A 5 30.92 22.40 -47.36
CA HIS A 5 30.11 21.33 -46.77
C HIS A 5 29.20 21.97 -45.73
N ILE A 6 27.88 21.88 -45.91
CA ILE A 6 26.90 22.17 -44.88
C ILE A 6 26.75 20.88 -44.08
N LEU A 7 27.40 20.84 -42.90
CA LEU A 7 27.12 19.85 -41.87
C LEU A 7 25.73 20.14 -41.31
N ALA A 8 24.77 19.27 -41.62
CA ALA A 8 23.50 19.20 -40.92
C ALA A 8 23.77 18.66 -39.51
N ALA A 9 23.91 19.56 -38.54
CA ALA A 9 23.83 19.20 -37.14
C ALA A 9 22.36 18.91 -36.83
N ALA A 10 21.99 17.64 -36.79
CA ALA A 10 20.78 17.19 -36.13
C ALA A 10 20.93 17.51 -34.64
N ALA A 11 20.36 18.64 -34.23
CA ALA A 11 20.10 18.89 -32.83
C ALA A 11 19.04 17.87 -32.39
N ILE A 12 19.50 16.76 -31.81
CA ILE A 12 18.67 15.93 -30.95
C ILE A 12 18.31 16.84 -29.78
N ALA A 13 17.14 17.48 -29.88
CA ALA A 13 16.47 18.02 -28.73
C ALA A 13 16.10 16.82 -27.86
N VAL A 14 16.97 16.48 -26.92
CA VAL A 14 16.54 15.78 -25.70
C VAL A 14 15.61 16.77 -25.03
N GLY A 15 14.31 16.61 -25.31
CA GLY A 15 13.26 17.35 -24.64
C GLY A 15 13.24 16.90 -23.19
N ILE A 16 14.03 17.57 -22.35
CA ILE A 16 13.70 17.68 -20.93
C ILE A 16 12.51 18.63 -20.89
N ALA A 17 11.32 18.13 -21.21
CA ALA A 17 10.07 18.83 -20.92
C ALA A 17 9.74 18.59 -19.45
N SER A 18 10.55 19.16 -18.55
CA SER A 18 10.11 19.50 -17.19
C SER A 18 9.52 20.91 -17.28
N CYS A 19 8.41 21.05 -18.00
CA CYS A 19 7.68 22.30 -18.19
C CYS A 19 6.19 21.98 -18.41
N SER A 20 5.54 21.28 -17.48
CA SER A 20 4.09 21.28 -17.36
C SER A 20 3.74 22.22 -16.19
N GLY A 21 2.81 23.14 -16.39
CA GLY A 21 2.20 23.88 -15.29
C GLY A 21 1.41 22.94 -14.38
N ARG A 22 0.66 23.50 -13.43
CA ARG A 22 -0.30 22.71 -12.64
C ARG A 22 -1.30 22.01 -13.58
N PRO A 23 -1.65 20.73 -13.35
CA PRO A 23 -2.71 20.06 -14.09
C PRO A 23 -4.01 20.87 -14.11
N GLU A 24 -4.66 20.95 -15.26
CA GLU A 24 -5.93 21.68 -15.41
C GLU A 24 -7.10 20.80 -14.94
N ILE A 25 -7.97 21.36 -14.10
CA ILE A 25 -9.33 20.81 -13.91
C ILE A 25 -10.29 21.62 -14.78
N SER A 26 -10.81 20.97 -15.82
CA SER A 26 -11.65 21.64 -16.82
C SER A 26 -13.15 21.44 -16.60
N TYR A 27 -13.56 20.31 -16.01
CA TYR A 27 -14.95 19.98 -15.75
C TYR A 27 -15.14 19.28 -14.40
N MET A 28 -16.30 19.50 -13.77
CA MET A 28 -16.74 18.84 -12.55
C MET A 28 -18.02 18.02 -12.78
N PRO A 29 -18.23 16.93 -12.02
CA PRO A 29 -19.44 16.14 -12.11
C PRO A 29 -20.65 16.91 -11.54
N ALA A 30 -21.68 17.04 -12.37
CA ALA A 30 -22.95 17.65 -12.02
C ALA A 30 -24.12 16.93 -12.70
N VAL A 31 -25.33 17.13 -12.19
CA VAL A 31 -26.58 16.63 -12.78
C VAL A 31 -27.40 17.88 -13.12
N ALA A 32 -27.69 18.05 -14.41
CA ALA A 32 -28.50 19.15 -14.90
C ALA A 32 -29.94 19.05 -14.38
N ASP A 33 -30.67 20.17 -14.37
CA ASP A 33 -32.08 20.16 -13.98
C ASP A 33 -32.92 19.17 -14.81
N GLY A 34 -33.70 18.34 -14.12
CA GLY A 34 -34.56 17.31 -14.72
C GLY A 34 -33.86 16.02 -15.19
N ASP A 35 -32.53 15.96 -15.17
CA ASP A 35 -31.74 14.79 -15.57
C ASP A 35 -31.54 13.79 -14.41
N LYS A 36 -31.35 12.51 -14.75
CA LYS A 36 -31.13 11.47 -13.73
C LYS A 36 -29.67 11.08 -13.60
N ASN A 37 -28.98 11.04 -14.73
CA ASN A 37 -27.59 10.63 -14.83
C ASN A 37 -26.67 11.85 -14.79
N TRP A 38 -25.40 11.58 -14.53
CA TRP A 38 -24.36 12.58 -14.41
C TRP A 38 -23.91 13.11 -15.78
N GLY A 39 -23.69 14.42 -15.80
CA GLY A 39 -22.96 15.15 -16.82
C GLY A 39 -21.64 15.71 -16.29
N LEU A 40 -21.05 16.59 -17.08
CA LEU A 40 -19.83 17.33 -16.73
C LEU A 40 -20.04 18.82 -17.02
N ILE A 41 -19.80 19.68 -16.05
CA ILE A 41 -20.00 21.13 -16.14
C ILE A 41 -18.68 21.88 -16.01
N ASP A 42 -18.51 22.94 -16.79
CA ASP A 42 -17.32 23.80 -16.70
C ASP A 42 -17.46 24.91 -15.66
N ALA A 43 -16.39 25.68 -15.47
CA ALA A 43 -16.33 26.78 -14.52
C ALA A 43 -17.32 27.95 -14.79
N ARG A 44 -17.88 28.01 -16.01
CA ARG A 44 -18.86 29.03 -16.43
C ARG A 44 -20.29 28.54 -16.29
N GLY A 45 -20.48 27.31 -15.81
CA GLY A 45 -21.78 26.66 -15.71
C GLY A 45 -22.28 26.06 -17.03
N ASP A 46 -21.42 25.90 -18.04
CA ASP A 46 -21.81 25.25 -19.29
C ASP A 46 -21.58 23.73 -19.20
N PHE A 47 -22.58 22.92 -19.51
CA PHE A 47 -22.41 21.46 -19.60
C PHE A 47 -21.67 21.03 -20.89
N LEU A 48 -20.70 20.13 -20.74
CA LEU A 48 -20.07 19.42 -21.85
C LEU A 48 -21.02 18.39 -22.46
N PHE A 49 -21.71 17.66 -21.61
CA PHE A 49 -22.80 16.73 -21.89
C PHE A 49 -23.64 16.56 -20.61
N THR A 50 -24.86 16.03 -20.77
CA THR A 50 -25.79 15.75 -19.66
C THR A 50 -26.39 14.35 -19.84
N ASP A 51 -27.03 13.84 -18.78
CA ASP A 51 -27.69 12.52 -18.69
C ASP A 51 -26.90 11.30 -19.22
N GLU A 52 -25.56 11.31 -19.13
CA GLU A 52 -24.70 10.31 -19.79
C GLU A 52 -24.33 9.12 -18.88
N PHE A 53 -23.92 9.37 -17.63
CA PHE A 53 -23.38 8.33 -16.74
C PHE A 53 -24.25 8.08 -15.51
N GLU A 54 -24.67 6.84 -15.28
CA GLU A 54 -25.44 6.47 -14.08
C GLU A 54 -24.64 6.74 -12.79
N ASN A 55 -23.36 6.37 -12.80
CA ASN A 55 -22.42 6.63 -11.71
C ASN A 55 -21.67 7.95 -11.90
N ARG A 56 -21.23 8.53 -10.78
CA ARG A 56 -20.59 9.85 -10.75
C ARG A 56 -19.20 9.81 -11.43
N PRO A 57 -18.95 10.62 -12.46
CA PRO A 57 -17.60 10.81 -13.00
C PRO A 57 -16.63 11.43 -11.99
N SER A 58 -15.34 11.19 -12.17
CA SER A 58 -14.31 12.02 -11.54
C SER A 58 -14.35 13.45 -12.08
N ALA A 59 -13.61 14.37 -11.44
CA ALA A 59 -13.24 15.61 -12.10
C ALA A 59 -12.45 15.32 -13.39
N VAL A 60 -12.53 16.21 -14.38
CA VAL A 60 -11.72 16.10 -15.60
C VAL A 60 -10.37 16.76 -15.36
N VAL A 61 -9.31 15.95 -15.28
CA VAL A 61 -7.93 16.41 -15.13
C VAL A 61 -7.20 16.25 -16.47
N ASN A 62 -6.65 17.35 -16.99
CA ASN A 62 -5.96 17.40 -18.28
C ASN A 62 -6.74 16.74 -19.44
N GLY A 63 -8.07 16.88 -19.42
CA GLY A 63 -8.97 16.34 -20.46
C GLY A 63 -9.39 14.88 -20.28
N TYR A 64 -9.05 14.23 -19.17
CA TYR A 64 -9.43 12.84 -18.89
C TYR A 64 -10.20 12.72 -17.57
N PHE A 65 -11.12 11.77 -17.52
CA PHE A 65 -11.88 11.40 -16.33
C PHE A 65 -12.12 9.90 -16.31
N PHE A 66 -12.58 9.40 -15.17
CA PHE A 66 -12.97 7.99 -15.03
C PHE A 66 -14.32 7.87 -14.32
N VAL A 67 -14.98 6.74 -14.55
CA VAL A 67 -16.30 6.42 -13.98
C VAL A 67 -16.23 5.00 -13.46
N GLU A 68 -16.79 4.78 -12.27
CA GLU A 68 -17.00 3.43 -11.73
C GLU A 68 -18.17 2.78 -12.48
N GLU A 69 -17.96 1.61 -13.07
CA GLU A 69 -18.93 0.90 -13.90
C GLU A 69 -18.84 -0.61 -13.61
N GLY A 70 -19.94 -1.20 -13.11
CA GLY A 70 -19.94 -2.59 -12.67
C GLY A 70 -19.02 -2.79 -11.46
N ASP A 71 -18.07 -3.71 -11.56
CA ASP A 71 -17.11 -4.03 -10.49
C ASP A 71 -15.73 -3.33 -10.69
N GLY A 72 -15.66 -2.32 -11.55
CA GLY A 72 -14.41 -1.66 -11.90
C GLY A 72 -14.58 -0.24 -12.42
N TYR A 73 -13.54 0.27 -13.10
CA TYR A 73 -13.49 1.62 -13.65
C TYR A 73 -13.26 1.60 -15.16
N SER A 74 -13.77 2.64 -15.82
CA SER A 74 -13.45 2.95 -17.21
C SER A 74 -12.94 4.38 -17.32
N VAL A 75 -11.90 4.58 -18.14
CA VAL A 75 -11.28 5.89 -18.40
C VAL A 75 -11.81 6.47 -19.70
N TYR A 76 -12.16 7.75 -19.67
CA TYR A 76 -12.74 8.49 -20.78
C TYR A 76 -11.96 9.78 -21.04
N LYS A 77 -12.00 10.21 -22.30
CA LYS A 77 -11.61 11.57 -22.68
C LYS A 77 -12.83 12.50 -22.63
N ALA A 78 -12.65 13.71 -22.11
CA ALA A 78 -13.69 14.71 -22.02
C ALA A 78 -14.04 15.28 -23.40
N GLU A 79 -15.09 14.72 -24.00
CA GLU A 79 -15.66 15.12 -25.29
C GLU A 79 -17.20 15.06 -25.20
N LYS A 80 -17.91 15.75 -26.10
CA LYS A 80 -19.40 15.79 -26.10
C LYS A 80 -20.08 14.43 -26.23
N SER A 81 -19.34 13.42 -26.69
CA SER A 81 -19.82 12.05 -26.81
C SER A 81 -18.67 11.15 -26.38
N PRO A 82 -18.49 10.98 -25.05
CA PRO A 82 -17.31 10.34 -24.50
C PRO A 82 -17.24 8.87 -24.95
N ARG A 83 -16.01 8.38 -25.14
CA ARG A 83 -15.72 6.98 -25.42
C ARG A 83 -14.57 6.51 -24.56
N PRO A 84 -14.56 5.24 -24.14
CA PRO A 84 -13.44 4.72 -23.38
C PRO A 84 -12.13 4.86 -24.15
N VAL A 85 -11.07 5.17 -23.42
CA VAL A 85 -9.70 5.27 -23.97
C VAL A 85 -9.16 3.86 -24.16
N GLY A 86 -8.96 3.44 -25.41
CA GLY A 86 -8.37 2.13 -25.70
C GLY A 86 -9.15 0.97 -25.06
N ASP A 87 -8.45 0.15 -24.29
CA ASP A 87 -8.95 -0.98 -23.49
C ASP A 87 -9.04 -0.68 -21.99
N LEU A 88 -9.01 0.61 -21.61
CA LEU A 88 -9.08 1.07 -20.22
C LEU A 88 -10.51 1.01 -19.66
N THR A 89 -11.08 -0.19 -19.63
CA THR A 89 -12.42 -0.53 -19.11
C THR A 89 -12.33 -1.76 -18.22
N GLY A 90 -13.19 -1.86 -17.20
CA GLY A 90 -13.15 -2.98 -16.26
C GLY A 90 -11.86 -3.01 -15.45
N LEU A 91 -11.24 -1.85 -15.25
CA LEU A 91 -10.06 -1.68 -14.42
C LEU A 91 -10.44 -1.94 -12.96
N LYS A 92 -9.57 -2.58 -12.20
CA LYS A 92 -9.70 -2.63 -10.74
C LYS A 92 -9.60 -1.24 -10.14
N ASP A 93 -8.67 -0.43 -10.65
CA ASP A 93 -8.37 0.89 -10.12
C ASP A 93 -7.67 1.75 -11.20
N CYS A 94 -7.77 3.08 -11.08
CA CYS A 94 -7.15 4.02 -12.01
C CYS A 94 -6.93 5.41 -11.39
N GLY A 95 -6.02 6.16 -12.00
CA GLY A 95 -5.62 7.50 -11.57
C GLY A 95 -5.93 8.60 -12.58
N PHE A 96 -5.64 9.84 -12.18
CA PHE A 96 -5.72 11.01 -13.04
C PHE A 96 -4.54 11.07 -14.03
N PHE A 97 -4.81 11.61 -15.21
CA PHE A 97 -3.80 11.84 -16.24
C PHE A 97 -3.01 13.11 -15.95
N ASN A 98 -1.73 12.96 -15.62
CA ASN A 98 -0.81 14.09 -15.48
C ASN A 98 0.61 13.71 -15.86
N ASP A 99 1.42 14.69 -16.27
CA ASP A 99 2.80 14.48 -16.73
C ASP A 99 2.94 13.41 -17.85
N GLY A 100 1.89 13.30 -18.68
CA GLY A 100 1.86 12.43 -19.85
C GLY A 100 1.50 10.97 -19.57
N VAL A 101 1.15 10.63 -18.33
CA VAL A 101 0.77 9.27 -17.92
C VAL A 101 -0.40 9.25 -16.93
N MET A 102 -1.07 8.10 -16.81
CA MET A 102 -2.01 7.78 -15.74
C MET A 102 -1.76 6.36 -15.23
N ALA A 103 -1.96 6.13 -13.93
CA ALA A 103 -1.93 4.79 -13.36
C ALA A 103 -3.22 4.03 -13.72
N VAL A 104 -3.08 2.76 -14.08
CA VAL A 104 -4.18 1.83 -14.32
C VAL A 104 -3.83 0.46 -13.74
N VAL A 105 -4.85 -0.25 -13.27
CA VAL A 105 -4.72 -1.59 -12.71
C VAL A 105 -5.80 -2.47 -13.31
N HIS A 106 -5.41 -3.47 -14.08
CA HIS A 106 -6.33 -4.55 -14.44
C HIS A 106 -6.41 -5.58 -13.28
N PRO A 107 -7.53 -6.32 -13.15
CA PRO A 107 -7.67 -7.32 -12.10
C PRO A 107 -6.53 -8.36 -12.10
N GLY A 108 -5.85 -8.50 -10.97
CA GLY A 108 -4.72 -9.42 -10.79
C GLY A 108 -3.40 -8.94 -11.40
N GLU A 109 -3.30 -7.70 -11.86
CA GLU A 109 -2.11 -7.14 -12.51
C GLU A 109 -1.44 -6.05 -11.66
N HIS A 110 -0.16 -5.80 -11.96
CA HIS A 110 0.63 -4.72 -11.37
C HIS A 110 0.10 -3.33 -11.77
N ILE A 111 0.49 -2.32 -11.02
CA ILE A 111 0.22 -0.92 -11.37
C ILE A 111 0.99 -0.59 -12.65
N THR A 112 0.25 -0.22 -13.70
CA THR A 112 0.82 0.13 -15.00
C THR A 112 0.51 1.58 -15.32
N PHE A 113 1.49 2.29 -15.87
CA PHE A 113 1.34 3.67 -16.29
C PHE A 113 1.22 3.74 -17.81
N VAL A 114 0.13 4.32 -18.28
CA VAL A 114 -0.23 4.39 -19.70
C VAL A 114 -0.33 5.84 -20.17
N ASP A 115 -0.15 6.08 -21.48
CA ASP A 115 -0.40 7.40 -22.07
C ASP A 115 -1.87 7.71 -22.34
N ASP A 116 -2.07 8.86 -22.95
CA ASP A 116 -3.31 9.48 -23.41
C ASP A 116 -4.14 8.60 -24.38
N LYS A 117 -3.57 7.48 -24.84
CA LYS A 117 -4.20 6.49 -25.73
C LYS A 117 -4.28 5.09 -25.11
N GLY A 118 -3.85 4.92 -23.86
CA GLY A 118 -3.79 3.62 -23.19
C GLY A 118 -2.54 2.79 -23.51
N ASN A 119 -1.53 3.34 -24.19
CA ASN A 119 -0.31 2.56 -24.43
C ASN A 119 0.56 2.56 -23.17
N VAL A 120 1.02 1.38 -22.76
CA VAL A 120 1.96 1.20 -21.65
C VAL A 120 3.24 2.02 -21.87
N LYS A 121 3.58 2.85 -20.88
CA LYS A 121 4.89 3.52 -20.77
C LYS A 121 5.83 2.74 -19.89
N PHE A 122 5.36 2.32 -18.72
CA PHE A 122 6.08 1.45 -17.81
C PHE A 122 5.10 0.75 -16.86
N THR A 123 5.55 -0.35 -16.28
CA THR A 123 4.84 -1.06 -15.21
C THR A 123 5.70 -0.95 -13.97
N LEU A 124 5.07 -0.65 -12.84
CA LEU A 124 5.72 -0.57 -11.55
C LEU A 124 5.47 -1.90 -10.83
N ASP A 125 6.37 -2.86 -11.04
CA ASP A 125 6.27 -4.24 -10.56
C ASP A 125 6.98 -4.45 -9.20
N ASP A 126 8.26 -4.80 -9.21
CA ASP A 126 9.09 -5.02 -8.03
C ASP A 126 10.19 -3.94 -7.96
N VAL A 127 10.37 -3.34 -6.79
CA VAL A 127 11.51 -2.48 -6.47
C VAL A 127 12.36 -3.21 -5.44
N ASP A 128 13.64 -3.42 -5.74
CA ASP A 128 14.57 -4.21 -4.92
C ASP A 128 14.04 -5.61 -4.53
N GLY A 129 13.27 -6.24 -5.43
CA GLY A 129 12.69 -7.58 -5.24
C GLY A 129 11.42 -7.60 -4.38
N VAL A 130 10.86 -6.43 -4.06
CA VAL A 130 9.62 -6.27 -3.31
C VAL A 130 8.55 -5.62 -4.21
N SER A 131 7.40 -6.26 -4.37
CA SER A 131 6.33 -5.72 -5.23
C SER A 131 5.78 -4.43 -4.70
N VAL A 132 5.45 -3.54 -5.61
CA VAL A 132 4.64 -2.38 -5.37
C VAL A 132 3.17 -2.79 -5.32
N GLU A 133 2.47 -2.38 -4.27
CA GLU A 133 1.04 -2.71 -4.06
C GLU A 133 0.15 -1.47 -4.14
N ALA A 134 0.73 -0.29 -4.05
CA ALA A 134 0.01 0.97 -4.04
C ALA A 134 0.83 2.10 -4.69
N ALA A 135 0.15 3.04 -5.32
CA ALA A 135 0.73 4.27 -5.85
C ALA A 135 -0.24 5.45 -5.66
N ALA A 136 0.28 6.67 -5.54
CA ALA A 136 -0.55 7.87 -5.61
C ALA A 136 -1.30 7.89 -6.96
N ASN A 137 -2.57 8.29 -6.94
CA ASN A 137 -3.40 8.24 -8.14
C ASN A 137 -3.06 9.29 -9.21
N MET A 138 -2.00 10.07 -9.04
CA MET A 138 -1.53 11.03 -10.04
C MET A 138 -0.06 11.38 -9.79
N PHE A 139 0.65 11.74 -10.85
CA PHE A 139 1.90 12.48 -10.71
C PHE A 139 1.62 13.90 -10.23
N VAL A 140 2.32 14.35 -9.18
CA VAL A 140 2.31 15.75 -8.72
C VAL A 140 3.75 16.25 -8.76
N ASN A 141 3.99 17.38 -9.45
CA ASN A 141 5.32 17.93 -9.67
C ASN A 141 6.35 16.90 -10.20
N GLY A 142 5.92 15.98 -11.09
CA GLY A 142 6.78 14.95 -11.66
C GLY A 142 7.15 13.82 -10.70
N ARG A 143 6.41 13.63 -9.60
CA ARG A 143 6.58 12.52 -8.66
C ARG A 143 5.27 11.79 -8.42
N CYS A 144 5.36 10.46 -8.36
CA CYS A 144 4.28 9.60 -7.89
C CYS A 144 4.84 8.78 -6.72
N ALA A 145 4.25 8.96 -5.54
CA ALA A 145 4.57 8.14 -4.37
C ALA A 145 4.09 6.70 -4.62
N PHE A 146 4.84 5.70 -4.17
CA PHE A 146 4.42 4.31 -4.20
C PHE A 146 4.76 3.61 -2.89
N ARG A 147 4.03 2.53 -2.59
CA ARG A 147 4.24 1.70 -1.42
C ARG A 147 4.43 0.24 -1.82
N THR A 148 5.48 -0.36 -1.29
CA THR A 148 5.82 -1.77 -1.47
C THR A 148 5.02 -2.69 -0.55
N SER A 149 5.07 -3.99 -0.82
CA SER A 149 4.36 -5.05 -0.08
C SER A 149 4.87 -5.28 1.35
N ASP A 150 6.00 -4.66 1.71
CA ASP A 150 6.56 -4.57 3.06
C ASP A 150 6.33 -3.20 3.72
N ASP A 151 5.33 -2.45 3.23
CA ASP A 151 4.84 -1.17 3.74
C ASP A 151 5.87 -0.02 3.72
N LYS A 152 6.83 -0.04 2.79
CA LYS A 152 7.78 1.05 2.59
C LYS A 152 7.39 1.96 1.44
N TRP A 153 7.55 3.26 1.65
CA TRP A 153 7.25 4.29 0.69
C TRP A 153 8.51 4.76 -0.04
N GLY A 154 8.37 4.91 -1.36
CA GLY A 154 9.33 5.51 -2.28
C GLY A 154 8.62 6.36 -3.32
N ALA A 155 9.35 6.90 -4.30
CA ALA A 155 8.79 7.71 -5.38
C ALA A 155 9.39 7.35 -6.74
N VAL A 156 8.54 7.39 -7.76
CA VAL A 156 8.91 7.21 -9.17
C VAL A 156 8.73 8.52 -9.93
N ASP A 157 9.52 8.76 -10.97
CA ASP A 157 9.29 9.82 -11.95
C ASP A 157 8.38 9.38 -13.11
N ALA A 158 7.94 10.32 -13.94
CA ALA A 158 7.04 10.04 -15.06
C ALA A 158 7.69 9.20 -16.19
N GLN A 159 8.98 8.90 -16.09
CA GLN A 159 9.70 7.99 -16.99
C GLN A 159 9.80 6.57 -16.42
N GLY A 160 9.30 6.34 -15.19
CA GLY A 160 9.37 5.05 -14.52
C GLY A 160 10.66 4.81 -13.74
N ASN A 161 11.51 5.83 -13.56
CA ASN A 161 12.70 5.68 -12.73
C ASN A 161 12.34 5.84 -11.26
N VAL A 162 12.76 4.89 -10.42
CA VAL A 162 12.73 5.05 -8.97
C VAL A 162 13.73 6.15 -8.62
N VAL A 163 13.21 7.28 -8.16
CA VAL A 163 14.00 8.46 -7.78
C VAL A 163 14.17 8.57 -6.28
N ILE A 164 13.29 7.92 -5.52
CA ILE A 164 13.36 7.79 -4.07
C ILE A 164 13.12 6.33 -3.74
N GLU A 165 14.14 5.67 -3.19
CA GLU A 165 14.06 4.26 -2.82
C GLU A 165 13.03 4.01 -1.71
N PRO A 166 12.35 2.84 -1.70
CA PRO A 166 11.37 2.51 -0.68
C PRO A 166 12.05 2.21 0.66
N LYS A 167 12.18 3.24 1.51
CA LYS A 167 12.78 3.14 2.85
C LYS A 167 12.04 3.93 3.93
N TYR A 168 10.93 4.59 3.58
CA TYR A 168 10.16 5.41 4.51
C TYR A 168 8.93 4.64 5.00
N GLU A 169 8.57 4.78 6.27
CA GLU A 169 7.31 4.22 6.80
C GLU A 169 6.09 5.08 6.41
N ASP A 170 6.32 6.36 6.14
CA ASP A 170 5.31 7.29 5.65
C ASP A 170 5.96 8.36 4.76
N MET A 171 5.22 8.83 3.76
CA MET A 171 5.67 9.85 2.81
C MET A 171 4.51 10.70 2.31
N MET A 172 4.60 12.00 2.57
CA MET A 172 3.66 12.98 2.03
C MET A 172 3.92 13.25 0.54
N THR A 173 2.87 13.56 -0.22
CA THR A 173 2.96 13.90 -1.65
C THR A 173 3.74 15.20 -1.88
N PHE A 174 4.51 15.24 -2.97
CA PHE A 174 5.25 16.41 -3.45
C PHE A 174 4.31 17.48 -4.06
N VAL A 175 3.48 18.13 -3.23
CA VAL A 175 2.68 19.31 -3.64
C VAL A 175 3.58 20.53 -3.91
N SER A 176 4.76 20.58 -3.28
CA SER A 176 5.89 21.44 -3.65
C SER A 176 7.12 20.59 -4.03
N ASP A 177 8.30 21.22 -4.13
CA ASP A 177 9.57 20.50 -4.33
C ASP A 177 10.06 19.76 -3.08
N GLU A 178 9.33 19.87 -1.96
CA GLU A 178 9.63 19.27 -0.67
C GLU A 178 8.51 18.33 -0.22
N ALA A 179 8.89 17.26 0.47
CA ALA A 179 7.99 16.35 1.16
C ALA A 179 8.48 16.06 2.57
N LEU A 180 7.52 15.82 3.47
CA LEU A 180 7.81 15.30 4.80
C LEU A 180 7.68 13.77 4.75
N VAL A 181 8.71 13.08 5.24
CA VAL A 181 8.80 11.61 5.26
C VAL A 181 9.20 11.12 6.64
N LYS A 182 8.82 9.91 6.98
CA LYS A 182 9.20 9.27 8.23
C LYS A 182 10.14 8.10 7.93
N ASP A 183 11.39 8.20 8.37
CA ASP A 183 12.43 7.19 8.10
C ASP A 183 12.25 5.97 9.00
N ILE A 184 12.12 4.78 8.40
CA ILE A 184 11.77 3.55 9.13
C ILE A 184 12.88 3.11 10.11
N ASN A 185 14.14 3.45 9.84
CA ASN A 185 15.28 2.98 10.62
C ASN A 185 15.49 3.85 11.87
N SER A 186 15.31 5.16 11.72
CA SER A 186 15.48 6.14 12.79
C SER A 186 14.17 6.45 13.52
N GLY A 187 13.02 6.21 12.90
CA GLY A 187 11.69 6.60 13.37
C GLY A 187 11.42 8.11 13.30
N LYS A 188 12.30 8.87 12.66
CA LYS A 188 12.26 10.33 12.65
C LYS A 188 11.61 10.89 11.40
N TRP A 189 11.01 12.06 11.54
CA TRP A 189 10.51 12.85 10.43
C TRP A 189 11.62 13.69 9.79
N VAL A 190 11.68 13.65 8.46
CA VAL A 190 12.70 14.32 7.64
C VAL A 190 12.01 15.06 6.51
N ILE A 191 12.47 16.26 6.20
CA ILE A 191 12.11 16.99 4.99
C ILE A 191 13.10 16.58 3.91
N ILE A 192 12.59 16.10 2.78
CA ILE A 192 13.39 15.73 1.62
C ILE A 192 13.02 16.60 0.42
N ASP A 193 13.98 16.79 -0.49
CA ASP A 193 13.71 17.34 -1.81
C ASP A 193 13.09 16.26 -2.73
N ARG A 194 12.61 16.70 -3.90
CA ARG A 194 12.10 15.81 -4.96
C ARG A 194 13.07 14.73 -5.46
N ASN A 195 14.36 14.78 -5.14
CA ASN A 195 15.33 13.75 -5.51
C ASN A 195 15.68 12.84 -4.32
N GLY A 196 14.96 12.97 -3.20
CA GLY A 196 15.21 12.20 -1.99
C GLY A 196 16.39 12.69 -1.17
N ASN A 197 16.96 13.86 -1.48
CA ASN A 197 18.02 14.44 -0.66
C ASN A 197 17.40 15.02 0.62
N GLU A 198 17.94 14.65 1.76
CA GLU A 198 17.53 15.20 3.04
C GLU A 198 17.89 16.68 3.14
N ILE A 199 16.91 17.51 3.47
CA ILE A 199 17.05 18.94 3.69
C ILE A 199 17.20 19.22 5.19
N ALA A 200 16.30 18.68 6.00
CA ALA A 200 16.27 18.90 7.45
C ALA A 200 15.57 17.77 8.20
N GLU A 201 16.00 17.52 9.43
CA GLU A 201 15.36 16.55 10.34
C GLU A 201 14.52 17.30 11.38
N ILE A 202 13.29 16.85 11.63
CA ILE A 202 12.43 17.38 12.69
C ILE A 202 12.67 16.61 13.98
N ASN A 203 13.41 17.23 14.90
CA ASN A 203 13.80 16.65 16.19
C ASN A 203 12.68 16.73 17.25
N ARG A 204 11.48 16.26 16.91
CA ARG A 204 10.30 16.20 17.78
C ARG A 204 9.43 15.01 17.43
N ASP A 205 8.72 14.49 18.42
CA ASP A 205 7.61 13.57 18.17
C ASP A 205 6.44 14.39 17.60
N ILE A 206 6.15 14.13 16.33
CA ILE A 206 5.10 14.83 15.60
C ILE A 206 4.16 13.82 14.96
N SER A 207 2.90 14.23 14.89
CA SER A 207 1.93 13.70 13.95
C SER A 207 1.82 14.70 12.79
N ALA A 208 2.02 14.22 11.57
CA ALA A 208 1.93 15.03 10.36
C ALA A 208 0.83 14.48 9.45
N SER A 209 0.01 15.38 8.93
CA SER A 209 -1.09 15.05 8.01
C SER A 209 -1.16 16.01 6.82
N GLY A 210 -0.13 16.83 6.63
CA GLY A 210 -0.14 17.95 5.69
C GLY A 210 1.02 17.95 4.70
N PHE A 211 0.75 18.45 3.50
CA PHE A 211 1.75 18.73 2.46
C PHE A 211 2.37 20.11 2.66
N PHE A 212 3.49 20.38 2.01
CA PHE A 212 4.03 21.73 1.92
C PHE A 212 3.15 22.61 1.01
N ILE A 213 2.63 23.69 1.59
CA ILE A 213 1.83 24.73 0.93
C ILE A 213 2.52 26.05 1.19
N ASP A 214 2.87 26.77 0.12
CA ASP A 214 3.57 28.06 0.17
C ASP A 214 4.84 28.06 1.04
N GLY A 215 5.58 26.95 1.04
CA GLY A 215 6.83 26.80 1.80
C GLY A 215 6.64 26.38 3.26
N TYR A 216 5.42 25.99 3.66
CA TYR A 216 5.13 25.56 5.02
C TYR A 216 4.29 24.29 5.06
N THR A 217 4.51 23.45 6.06
CA THR A 217 3.57 22.41 6.48
C THR A 217 3.13 22.67 7.93
N CYS A 218 1.96 22.14 8.31
CA CYS A 218 1.46 22.18 9.67
C CYS A 218 1.61 20.78 10.29
N VAL A 219 2.17 20.73 11.50
CA VAL A 219 2.35 19.49 12.26
C VAL A 219 1.78 19.66 13.65
N GLU A 220 1.34 18.56 14.25
CA GLU A 220 0.96 18.50 15.65
C GLU A 220 2.13 17.90 16.43
N ILE A 221 2.65 18.67 17.40
CA ILE A 221 3.69 18.19 18.31
C ILE A 221 2.99 17.57 19.51
N GLU A 222 3.34 16.32 19.82
CA GLU A 222 2.87 15.62 21.01
C GLU A 222 3.77 16.00 22.20
N ASP A 223 3.18 16.56 23.26
CA ASP A 223 3.82 16.76 24.56
C ASP A 223 3.14 15.84 25.60
N ASP A 224 3.82 15.51 26.71
CA ASP A 224 3.40 14.49 27.69
C ASP A 224 1.95 14.63 28.23
N ASP A 225 1.35 15.82 28.19
CA ASP A 225 0.01 16.12 28.73
C ASP A 225 -0.90 16.92 27.77
N ASP A 226 -0.43 17.30 26.57
CA ASP A 226 -1.17 18.14 25.61
C ASP A 226 -0.57 18.04 24.20
N SER A 227 -1.29 18.49 23.18
CA SER A 227 -0.75 18.60 21.82
C SER A 227 -0.78 20.05 21.35
N ARG A 228 0.17 20.41 20.47
CA ARG A 228 0.27 21.79 19.97
C ARG A 228 0.67 21.85 18.52
N TYR A 229 -0.08 22.60 17.73
CA TYR A 229 0.26 22.84 16.33
C TYR A 229 1.50 23.74 16.17
N ALA A 230 2.30 23.43 15.17
CA ALA A 230 3.42 24.23 14.72
C ALA A 230 3.44 24.31 13.19
N MET A 231 3.83 25.48 12.68
CA MET A 231 4.21 25.63 11.28
C MET A 231 5.68 25.24 11.13
N VAL A 232 5.97 24.42 10.13
CA VAL A 232 7.33 24.01 9.77
C VAL A 232 7.65 24.59 8.41
N ASP A 233 8.72 25.35 8.29
CA ASP A 233 9.19 25.81 6.98
C ASP A 233 10.00 24.73 6.24
N THR A 234 10.37 24.97 4.99
CA THR A 234 11.14 24.01 4.16
C THR A 234 12.54 23.71 4.68
N LYS A 235 13.06 24.48 5.66
CA LYS A 235 14.36 24.26 6.32
C LYS A 235 14.21 23.51 7.65
N GLY A 236 12.98 23.15 8.03
CA GLY A 236 12.69 22.50 9.30
C GLY A 236 12.62 23.45 10.48
N GLU A 237 12.54 24.77 10.25
CA GLU A 237 12.38 25.75 11.32
C GLU A 237 10.93 25.71 11.83
N LEU A 238 10.78 25.49 13.15
CA LEU A 238 9.49 25.33 13.81
C LEU A 238 9.00 26.66 14.39
N THR A 239 7.77 27.03 14.05
CA THR A 239 7.03 28.15 14.66
C THR A 239 5.79 27.62 15.39
N MET A 240 5.86 27.61 16.73
CA MET A 240 4.76 27.10 17.57
C MET A 240 3.56 28.05 17.55
N LEU A 241 2.40 27.57 17.12
CA LEU A 241 1.15 28.35 17.10
C LEU A 241 0.61 28.54 18.53
N PRO A 242 -0.19 29.57 18.84
CA PRO A 242 -0.73 29.77 20.19
C PRO A 242 -1.49 28.55 20.72
N ARG A 243 -1.36 28.24 22.03
CA ARG A 243 -2.08 27.10 22.67
C ARG A 243 -3.61 27.18 22.57
N SER A 244 -4.16 28.35 22.28
CA SER A 244 -5.60 28.52 22.06
C SER A 244 -6.08 27.95 20.72
N VAL A 245 -5.16 27.59 19.82
CA VAL A 245 -5.47 26.97 18.54
C VAL A 245 -5.82 25.50 18.79
N ARG A 246 -7.08 25.15 18.54
CA ARG A 246 -7.59 23.79 18.67
C ARG A 246 -7.39 22.97 17.40
N GLU A 247 -7.39 23.64 16.25
CA GLU A 247 -7.30 23.03 14.92
C GLU A 247 -6.79 24.05 13.91
N VAL A 248 -6.08 23.58 12.88
CA VAL A 248 -5.62 24.37 11.73
C VAL A 248 -6.33 23.84 10.48
N TYR A 249 -7.10 24.70 9.81
CA TYR A 249 -7.85 24.31 8.62
C TYR A 249 -7.05 24.45 7.32
N VAL A 250 -6.38 25.59 7.15
CA VAL A 250 -5.59 25.90 5.94
C VAL A 250 -4.67 27.08 6.22
N TRP A 251 -3.59 27.20 5.47
CA TRP A 251 -2.64 28.31 5.56
C TRP A 251 -2.15 28.75 4.18
N ASN A 252 -1.56 29.95 4.15
CA ASN A 252 -0.70 30.43 3.08
C ASN A 252 0.60 30.99 3.65
N ASP A 253 1.41 31.66 2.84
CA ASP A 253 2.67 32.29 3.23
C ASP A 253 2.59 33.36 4.33
N ARG A 254 1.38 33.75 4.77
CA ARG A 254 1.14 34.87 5.70
C ARG A 254 0.17 34.55 6.81
N TYR A 255 -0.84 33.72 6.56
CA TYR A 255 -2.00 33.55 7.40
C TYR A 255 -2.34 32.09 7.62
N VAL A 256 -2.87 31.80 8.81
CA VAL A 256 -3.44 30.52 9.20
C VAL A 256 -4.92 30.73 9.51
N VAL A 257 -5.76 29.91 8.90
CA VAL A 257 -7.15 29.75 9.30
C VAL A 257 -7.21 28.68 10.38
N PHE A 258 -7.70 29.06 11.55
CA PHE A 258 -7.64 28.23 12.75
C PHE A 258 -8.99 28.18 13.46
N ALA A 259 -9.20 27.14 14.27
CA ALA A 259 -10.32 27.06 15.21
C ALA A 259 -9.86 27.29 16.66
N ASN A 260 -10.70 27.95 17.46
CA ASN A 260 -10.51 28.03 18.91
C ASN A 260 -11.14 26.83 19.65
N SER A 261 -11.11 26.84 20.98
CA SER A 261 -11.70 25.79 21.83
C SER A 261 -13.21 25.59 21.66
N ASP A 262 -13.92 26.60 21.13
CA ASP A 262 -15.36 26.53 20.84
C ASP A 262 -15.63 26.08 19.40
N TYR A 263 -14.61 25.62 18.68
CA TYR A 263 -14.64 25.27 17.26
C TYR A 263 -15.15 26.42 16.37
N LYS A 264 -14.82 27.67 16.74
CA LYS A 264 -15.07 28.84 15.90
C LYS A 264 -13.82 29.22 15.13
N ALA A 265 -14.02 29.48 13.84
CA ALA A 265 -12.95 29.81 12.90
C ALA A 265 -12.54 31.29 12.98
N GLY A 266 -11.24 31.53 12.88
CA GLY A 266 -10.59 32.84 12.79
C GLY A 266 -9.36 32.79 11.88
N VAL A 267 -8.70 33.95 11.74
CA VAL A 267 -7.48 34.10 10.92
C VAL A 267 -6.40 34.75 11.76
N MET A 268 -5.19 34.21 11.72
CA MET A 268 -4.03 34.76 12.43
C MET A 268 -2.77 34.71 11.56
N THR A 269 -1.74 35.44 11.94
CA THR A 269 -0.38 35.26 11.42
C THR A 269 0.35 34.14 12.17
N PHE A 270 1.52 33.72 11.68
CA PHE A 270 2.28 32.60 12.26
C PHE A 270 2.80 32.86 13.67
N ASP A 271 3.05 34.13 14.02
CA ASP A 271 3.42 34.54 15.38
C ASP A 271 2.22 34.63 16.35
N GLY A 272 1.00 34.37 15.86
CA GLY A 272 -0.22 34.33 16.65
C GLY A 272 -0.97 35.67 16.73
N GLU A 273 -0.60 36.69 15.95
CA GLU A 273 -1.40 37.91 15.86
C GLU A 273 -2.76 37.62 15.23
N ILE A 274 -3.84 37.75 16.01
CA ILE A 274 -5.20 37.52 15.54
C ILE A 274 -5.64 38.66 14.60
N LYS A 275 -5.75 38.36 13.31
CA LYS A 275 -6.26 39.28 12.27
C LYS A 275 -7.78 39.28 12.23
N VAL A 276 -8.38 38.10 12.31
CA VAL A 276 -9.82 37.90 12.37
C VAL A 276 -10.14 37.05 13.60
N ARG A 277 -10.90 37.61 14.54
CA ARG A 277 -11.29 36.90 15.76
C ARG A 277 -12.12 35.65 15.43
N ALA A 278 -11.84 34.56 16.15
CA ALA A 278 -12.59 33.32 16.09
C ALA A 278 -14.05 33.54 16.51
N LYS A 279 -14.96 33.58 15.53
CA LYS A 279 -16.41 33.78 15.74
C LYS A 279 -17.28 33.23 14.61
N TYR A 280 -16.67 32.65 13.58
CA TYR A 280 -17.35 32.12 12.41
C TYR A 280 -17.53 30.62 12.58
N ASP A 281 -18.58 30.07 11.96
CA ASP A 281 -18.86 28.64 11.98
C ASP A 281 -17.84 27.86 11.13
N GLY A 282 -17.29 28.52 10.11
CA GLY A 282 -16.17 28.05 9.29
C GLY A 282 -15.58 29.20 8.49
N ILE A 283 -14.32 29.07 8.10
CA ILE A 283 -13.65 29.97 7.15
C ILE A 283 -12.90 29.09 6.16
N GLU A 284 -13.13 29.31 4.87
CA GLU A 284 -12.33 28.76 3.78
C GLU A 284 -11.43 29.84 3.20
N LEU A 285 -10.23 29.44 2.76
CA LEU A 285 -9.36 30.26 1.95
C LEU A 285 -9.59 29.88 0.49
N LEU A 286 -9.95 30.84 -0.36
CA LEU A 286 -10.15 30.64 -1.80
C LEU A 286 -8.82 30.80 -2.56
N ALA A 287 -8.75 30.27 -3.78
CA ALA A 287 -7.57 30.34 -4.64
C ALA A 287 -7.07 31.78 -4.90
N ASN A 288 -7.99 32.75 -4.98
CA ASN A 288 -7.65 34.18 -5.13
C ASN A 288 -7.17 34.86 -3.83
N GLY A 289 -7.10 34.14 -2.72
CA GLY A 289 -6.66 34.64 -1.41
C GLY A 289 -7.75 35.31 -0.56
N LYS A 290 -9.01 35.37 -1.02
CA LYS A 290 -10.14 35.81 -0.19
C LYS A 290 -10.52 34.75 0.83
N PHE A 291 -11.01 35.17 1.99
CA PHE A 291 -11.60 34.27 2.99
C PHE A 291 -13.12 34.27 2.86
N LEU A 292 -13.72 33.10 2.66
CA LEU A 292 -15.17 32.88 2.63
C LEU A 292 -15.60 32.34 3.99
N ALA A 293 -16.50 33.04 4.68
CA ALA A 293 -16.90 32.68 6.03
C ALA A 293 -18.41 32.50 6.16
N GLY A 294 -18.80 31.48 6.93
CA GLY A 294 -20.18 31.23 7.33
C GLY A 294 -20.44 31.69 8.76
N ARG A 295 -21.56 32.38 8.99
CA ARG A 295 -22.04 32.70 10.34
C ARG A 295 -23.53 33.00 10.37
N ASP A 296 -24.25 32.43 11.33
CA ASP A 296 -25.67 32.73 11.59
C ASP A 296 -26.54 32.55 10.32
N GLY A 297 -26.23 31.52 9.53
CA GLY A 297 -26.89 31.23 8.24
C GLY A 297 -26.53 32.17 7.08
N LYS A 298 -25.56 33.06 7.27
CA LYS A 298 -25.09 34.00 6.24
C LYS A 298 -23.69 33.66 5.77
N VAL A 299 -23.43 33.97 4.51
CA VAL A 299 -22.11 33.80 3.89
C VAL A 299 -21.56 35.17 3.50
N MET A 300 -20.26 35.37 3.75
CA MET A 300 -19.59 36.63 3.44
C MET A 300 -18.11 36.42 3.13
N TYR A 301 -17.54 37.33 2.34
CA TYR A 301 -16.10 37.53 2.36
C TYR A 301 -15.69 38.21 3.66
N VAL A 302 -14.54 37.80 4.18
CA VAL A 302 -13.90 38.42 5.34
C VAL A 302 -12.50 38.84 4.96
N ASN A 303 -12.21 40.13 5.05
CA ASN A 303 -10.86 40.64 4.89
C ASN A 303 -10.06 40.48 6.18
N VAL A 304 -8.73 40.44 6.07
CA VAL A 304 -7.83 40.31 7.23
C VAL A 304 -7.88 41.50 8.21
N ASN A 305 -8.46 42.62 7.81
CA ASN A 305 -8.73 43.76 8.68
C ASN A 305 -10.07 43.65 9.42
N GLY A 306 -10.86 42.60 9.14
CA GLY A 306 -12.17 42.34 9.73
C GLY A 306 -13.36 42.89 8.93
N ASP A 307 -13.12 43.60 7.82
CA ASP A 307 -14.20 44.07 6.94
C ASP A 307 -14.90 42.88 6.27
N THR A 308 -16.22 42.99 6.10
CA THR A 308 -17.02 41.91 5.52
C THR A 308 -17.86 42.40 4.36
N GLU A 309 -17.96 41.58 3.32
CA GLU A 309 -18.83 41.79 2.16
C GLU A 309 -19.80 40.61 2.06
N ARG A 310 -21.11 40.87 2.14
CA ARG A 310 -22.14 39.81 2.16
C ARG A 310 -22.37 39.26 0.75
N LEU A 311 -22.55 37.95 0.66
CA LEU A 311 -22.96 37.24 -0.56
C LEU A 311 -24.41 36.74 -0.45
N ARG A 312 -24.92 36.15 -1.54
CA ARG A 312 -26.17 35.38 -1.53
C ARG A 312 -26.07 34.29 -0.46
N ASP A 313 -27.16 34.04 0.25
CA ASP A 313 -27.22 32.97 1.25
C ASP A 313 -26.95 31.61 0.55
N ASN A 314 -26.40 30.63 1.27
CA ASN A 314 -25.95 29.31 0.75
C ASN A 314 -24.83 29.28 -0.31
N THR A 315 -24.12 30.38 -0.51
CA THR A 315 -22.92 30.36 -1.36
C THR A 315 -21.79 29.58 -0.66
N ASN A 316 -21.09 28.71 -1.38
CA ASN A 316 -19.95 27.95 -0.88
C ASN A 316 -18.82 27.94 -1.92
N SER A 317 -17.63 27.47 -1.55
CA SER A 317 -16.62 27.15 -2.56
C SER A 317 -17.14 26.08 -3.51
N ALA A 318 -16.88 26.26 -4.80
CA ALA A 318 -17.21 25.25 -5.81
C ALA A 318 -16.31 24.01 -5.70
N ILE A 319 -15.20 24.09 -4.98
CA ILE A 319 -14.27 22.98 -4.78
C ILE A 319 -13.91 22.90 -3.30
N GLY A 320 -13.94 21.70 -2.73
CA GLY A 320 -13.48 21.47 -1.36
C GLY A 320 -11.96 21.71 -1.21
N TYR A 321 -11.55 22.38 -0.13
CA TYR A 321 -10.15 22.81 0.10
C TYR A 321 -9.55 23.63 -1.07
N PRO A 322 -10.24 24.69 -1.53
CA PRO A 322 -9.92 25.33 -2.81
C PRO A 322 -8.51 25.94 -2.83
N TYR A 323 -8.03 26.51 -1.71
CA TYR A 323 -6.66 27.00 -1.66
C TYR A 323 -5.61 25.90 -1.80
N THR A 324 -5.75 24.81 -1.05
CA THR A 324 -4.82 23.66 -1.11
C THR A 324 -4.81 23.06 -2.49
N LEU A 325 -5.98 22.77 -3.06
CA LEU A 325 -6.07 22.22 -4.41
C LEU A 325 -5.56 23.20 -5.47
N SER A 326 -5.67 24.52 -5.26
CA SER A 326 -5.09 25.49 -6.20
C SER A 326 -3.56 25.40 -6.28
N LYS A 327 -2.89 24.80 -5.28
CA LYS A 327 -1.44 24.56 -5.34
C LYS A 327 -1.08 23.36 -6.21
N ILE A 328 -2.03 22.47 -6.43
CA ILE A 328 -1.87 21.24 -7.21
C ILE A 328 -2.42 21.45 -8.62
N PHE A 329 -3.58 22.08 -8.75
CA PHE A 329 -4.36 22.20 -9.97
C PHE A 329 -4.53 23.67 -10.40
N ASP A 330 -4.66 23.88 -11.71
CA ASP A 330 -5.21 25.11 -12.30
C ASP A 330 -6.70 24.90 -12.56
N PHE A 331 -7.55 25.78 -12.02
CA PHE A 331 -9.00 25.66 -12.17
C PHE A 331 -9.71 27.00 -12.05
N GLY A 332 -10.84 27.12 -12.74
CA GLY A 332 -11.73 28.29 -12.70
C GLY A 332 -12.99 28.11 -11.86
N PHE A 333 -13.18 26.98 -11.19
CA PHE A 333 -14.34 26.75 -10.33
C PHE A 333 -14.23 27.59 -9.06
N GLU A 334 -14.96 28.70 -9.02
CA GLU A 334 -14.81 29.70 -7.96
C GLU A 334 -15.81 29.47 -6.82
N LEU A 335 -17.11 29.64 -7.10
CA LEU A 335 -18.18 29.54 -6.12
C LEU A 335 -19.38 28.77 -6.69
N ILE A 336 -20.16 28.19 -5.79
CA ILE A 336 -21.46 27.60 -6.08
C ILE A 336 -22.48 28.13 -5.10
N THR A 337 -23.70 28.40 -5.56
CA THR A 337 -24.82 28.78 -4.69
C THR A 337 -25.97 27.80 -4.88
N ARG A 338 -26.83 27.70 -3.87
CA ARG A 338 -28.04 26.88 -3.93
C ARG A 338 -29.26 27.76 -3.70
N ASP A 339 -30.18 27.75 -4.65
CA ASP A 339 -31.48 28.38 -4.47
C ASP A 339 -32.28 27.62 -3.40
N ASN A 340 -32.87 28.35 -2.46
CA ASN A 340 -33.68 27.76 -1.40
C ASN A 340 -35.10 27.42 -1.86
N ASP A 341 -35.58 28.05 -2.92
CA ASP A 341 -36.97 27.88 -3.36
C ASP A 341 -37.12 26.64 -4.25
N ASP A 342 -36.16 26.43 -5.16
CA ASP A 342 -36.19 25.34 -6.15
C ASP A 342 -35.15 24.23 -5.88
N ASP A 343 -34.34 24.37 -4.82
CA ASP A 343 -33.32 23.41 -4.38
C ASP A 343 -32.18 23.14 -5.39
N GLU A 344 -32.12 23.93 -6.47
CA GLU A 344 -31.13 23.89 -7.55
C GLU A 344 -29.83 24.63 -7.20
N TYR A 345 -28.73 24.25 -7.87
CA TYR A 345 -27.41 24.83 -7.74
C TYR A 345 -27.00 25.60 -9.00
N GLU A 346 -26.29 26.70 -8.82
CA GLU A 346 -25.76 27.54 -9.89
C GLU A 346 -24.27 27.86 -9.67
N MET A 347 -23.48 27.87 -10.75
CA MET A 347 -22.10 28.36 -10.71
C MET A 347 -22.08 29.88 -10.49
N CYS A 348 -21.15 30.37 -9.67
CA CYS A 348 -21.05 31.78 -9.31
C CYS A 348 -19.62 32.32 -9.46
N ASP A 349 -19.50 33.60 -9.83
CA ASP A 349 -18.23 34.33 -9.77
C ASP A 349 -17.96 34.95 -8.38
N TYR A 350 -16.80 35.61 -8.22
CA TYR A 350 -16.44 36.29 -6.97
C TYR A 350 -17.31 37.49 -6.55
N SER A 351 -18.27 37.92 -7.38
CA SER A 351 -19.29 38.89 -6.97
C SER A 351 -20.56 38.21 -6.43
N GLY A 352 -20.68 36.90 -6.63
CA GLY A 352 -21.88 36.12 -6.38
C GLY A 352 -22.91 36.20 -7.51
N GLU A 353 -22.53 36.69 -8.68
CA GLU A 353 -23.35 36.63 -9.89
C GLU A 353 -23.31 35.19 -10.43
N THR A 354 -24.50 34.66 -10.77
CA THR A 354 -24.66 33.29 -11.27
C THR A 354 -24.47 33.23 -12.78
N HIS A 355 -23.92 32.12 -13.27
CA HIS A 355 -23.61 31.90 -14.69
C HIS A 355 -23.93 30.47 -15.10
N GLY A 356 -24.36 30.29 -16.35
CA GLY A 356 -24.58 28.98 -16.97
C GLY A 356 -25.94 28.36 -16.66
N ASP A 357 -26.01 27.04 -16.80
CA ASP A 357 -27.22 26.23 -16.61
C ASP A 357 -27.38 25.77 -15.15
N ASP A 358 -28.63 25.58 -14.72
CA ASP A 358 -28.98 25.10 -13.37
C ASP A 358 -28.68 23.60 -13.19
N MET A 359 -28.41 23.21 -11.94
CA MET A 359 -28.02 21.86 -11.57
C MET A 359 -28.84 21.34 -10.39
N GLU A 360 -29.42 20.14 -10.49
CA GLU A 360 -30.00 19.45 -9.32
C GLU A 360 -28.93 18.98 -8.32
N ARG A 361 -27.75 18.58 -8.83
CA ARG A 361 -26.65 18.05 -8.00
C ARG A 361 -25.30 18.49 -8.53
N TYR A 362 -24.38 18.80 -7.62
CA TYR A 362 -23.00 19.13 -7.93
C TYR A 362 -22.03 18.47 -6.93
N LYS A 363 -20.86 18.02 -7.40
CA LYS A 363 -19.82 17.38 -6.55
C LYS A 363 -18.41 17.91 -6.84
N GLY A 364 -18.05 19.01 -6.18
CA GLY A 364 -16.73 19.64 -6.26
C GLY A 364 -15.62 19.04 -5.38
N HIS A 365 -15.68 17.75 -5.03
CA HIS A 365 -14.60 17.12 -4.27
C HIS A 365 -13.67 16.34 -5.21
N VAL A 366 -12.39 16.71 -5.21
CA VAL A 366 -11.32 15.99 -5.91
C VAL A 366 -10.58 15.13 -4.89
N TYR A 367 -10.51 13.83 -5.14
CA TYR A 367 -9.86 12.88 -4.24
C TYR A 367 -8.52 12.43 -4.80
N LEU A 368 -7.43 12.86 -4.17
CA LEU A 368 -6.07 12.38 -4.45
C LEU A 368 -5.81 11.11 -3.63
N ASN A 369 -6.49 10.03 -4.03
CA ASN A 369 -6.42 8.75 -3.35
C ASN A 369 -5.22 7.92 -3.82
N THR A 370 -5.13 6.71 -3.28
CA THR A 370 -4.15 5.70 -3.66
C THR A 370 -4.78 4.72 -4.64
N VAL A 371 -4.05 4.39 -5.71
CA VAL A 371 -4.34 3.29 -6.63
C VAL A 371 -3.75 2.01 -6.06
N TYR A 372 -4.54 0.94 -5.97
CA TYR A 372 -4.13 -0.34 -5.40
C TYR A 372 -4.10 -1.47 -6.42
N SER A 373 -3.01 -2.25 -6.40
CA SER A 373 -2.92 -3.53 -7.10
C SER A 373 -3.35 -4.68 -6.19
N ASP A 374 -4.09 -5.65 -6.73
CA ASP A 374 -4.31 -6.97 -6.11
C ASP A 374 -3.44 -8.06 -6.71
N TYR A 375 -2.38 -7.68 -7.43
CA TYR A 375 -1.41 -8.61 -7.97
C TYR A 375 -0.93 -9.58 -6.89
N TYR A 376 -0.85 -10.85 -7.28
CA TYR A 376 -0.41 -11.93 -6.40
C TYR A 376 0.49 -12.88 -7.18
N ASP A 377 1.78 -12.93 -6.82
CA ASP A 377 2.76 -13.80 -7.47
C ASP A 377 2.59 -15.26 -7.00
N TYR A 378 1.58 -15.93 -7.58
CA TYR A 378 1.34 -17.36 -7.37
C TYR A 378 2.56 -18.22 -7.73
N ASP A 379 3.38 -17.78 -8.69
CA ASP A 379 4.57 -18.50 -9.10
C ASP A 379 5.66 -18.39 -8.03
N ALA A 380 5.87 -17.22 -7.40
CA ALA A 380 6.80 -17.09 -6.28
C ALA A 380 6.38 -17.96 -5.08
N VAL A 381 5.10 -17.96 -4.71
CA VAL A 381 4.59 -18.81 -3.62
C VAL A 381 4.89 -20.27 -3.92
N THR A 382 4.59 -20.70 -5.15
CA THR A 382 4.80 -22.08 -5.59
C THR A 382 6.29 -22.44 -5.66
N ARG A 383 7.14 -21.57 -6.25
CA ARG A 383 8.60 -21.76 -6.31
C ARG A 383 9.20 -21.90 -4.91
N ASN A 384 8.80 -21.03 -3.97
CA ASN A 384 9.26 -21.05 -2.59
C ASN A 384 8.85 -22.36 -1.88
N LEU A 385 7.60 -22.79 -2.03
CA LEU A 385 7.17 -24.09 -1.51
C LEU A 385 8.00 -25.23 -2.10
N LEU A 386 8.11 -25.30 -3.42
CA LEU A 386 8.79 -26.40 -4.12
C LEU A 386 10.30 -26.45 -3.83
N SER A 387 10.89 -25.35 -3.35
CA SER A 387 12.30 -25.26 -2.94
C SER A 387 12.58 -26.05 -1.65
N LEU A 388 11.56 -26.33 -0.84
CA LEU A 388 11.69 -27.12 0.38
C LEU A 388 11.91 -28.61 0.12
N PHE A 389 11.67 -29.07 -1.12
CA PHE A 389 11.63 -30.49 -1.48
C PHE A 389 12.69 -30.88 -2.51
N ASP A 390 13.04 -32.17 -2.51
CA ASP A 390 13.87 -32.82 -3.51
C ASP A 390 13.29 -34.21 -3.88
N ALA A 391 14.04 -35.04 -4.61
CA ALA A 391 13.58 -36.36 -5.02
C ALA A 391 13.16 -37.28 -3.85
N ASN A 392 13.68 -37.05 -2.65
CA ASN A 392 13.45 -37.87 -1.45
C ASN A 392 12.43 -37.28 -0.48
N GLY A 393 11.64 -36.27 -0.87
CA GLY A 393 10.66 -35.61 -0.01
C GLY A 393 11.15 -34.26 0.46
N LEU A 394 10.97 -33.94 1.75
CA LEU A 394 11.43 -32.69 2.33
C LEU A 394 12.96 -32.70 2.44
N SER A 395 13.66 -31.79 1.76
CA SER A 395 15.13 -31.85 1.60
C SER A 395 15.89 -31.86 2.92
N ALA A 396 15.37 -31.13 3.91
CA ALA A 396 15.94 -31.09 5.27
C ALA A 396 15.66 -32.37 6.08
N TYR A 397 14.60 -33.12 5.74
CA TYR A 397 14.15 -34.32 6.44
C TYR A 397 13.72 -35.42 5.44
N PRO A 398 14.66 -36.02 4.68
CA PRO A 398 14.30 -36.93 3.60
C PRO A 398 13.57 -38.18 4.10
N PHE A 399 12.65 -38.70 3.29
CA PHE A 399 11.99 -39.97 3.56
C PHE A 399 13.00 -41.11 3.75
N GLY A 400 12.72 -42.01 4.70
CA GLY A 400 13.59 -43.14 5.04
C GLY A 400 14.82 -42.77 5.88
N SER A 401 15.07 -41.48 6.15
CA SER A 401 16.12 -41.07 7.07
C SER A 401 15.78 -41.46 8.52
N LEU A 402 16.81 -41.78 9.31
CA LEU A 402 16.62 -42.16 10.72
C LEU A 402 16.13 -40.95 11.53
N MET A 403 15.02 -41.12 12.24
CA MET A 403 14.43 -40.04 13.06
C MET A 403 15.34 -39.64 14.21
N SER A 404 16.20 -40.54 14.71
CA SER A 404 17.19 -40.27 15.76
C SER A 404 18.16 -39.13 15.40
N ARG A 405 18.32 -38.81 14.11
CA ARG A 405 19.15 -37.68 13.65
C ARG A 405 18.58 -36.32 14.02
N TYR A 406 17.28 -36.24 14.28
CA TYR A 406 16.55 -34.99 14.48
C TYR A 406 16.05 -34.82 15.91
N VAL A 407 16.35 -35.78 16.79
CA VAL A 407 16.02 -35.71 18.21
C VAL A 407 17.03 -34.80 18.89
N ASP A 408 16.55 -33.66 19.40
CA ASP A 408 17.36 -32.72 20.17
C ASP A 408 17.43 -33.17 21.64
N SER A 409 18.64 -33.51 22.11
CA SER A 409 18.88 -33.95 23.49
C SER A 409 18.66 -32.86 24.55
N SER A 410 18.42 -31.60 24.15
CA SER A 410 18.26 -30.46 25.05
C SER A 410 16.81 -30.10 25.39
N ARG A 411 15.81 -30.71 24.72
CA ARG A 411 14.38 -30.46 25.00
C ARG A 411 13.81 -31.55 25.89
N SER A 412 13.11 -31.17 26.96
CA SER A 412 12.31 -32.12 27.76
C SER A 412 11.11 -32.56 26.92
N THR A 413 11.27 -33.65 26.19
CA THR A 413 10.19 -34.26 25.43
C THR A 413 9.47 -35.26 26.33
N GLU A 414 8.30 -34.88 26.83
CA GLU A 414 7.36 -35.84 27.40
C GLU A 414 6.77 -36.65 26.24
N TRP A 415 7.17 -37.91 26.12
CA TRP A 415 6.68 -38.83 25.10
C TRP A 415 5.57 -39.71 25.68
N TYR A 416 4.53 -39.97 24.88
CA TYR A 416 3.46 -40.90 25.23
C TYR A 416 3.64 -42.25 24.52
N ARG A 417 3.02 -43.30 25.08
CA ARG A 417 3.03 -44.64 24.48
C ARG A 417 2.40 -44.61 23.09
N GLY A 418 3.17 -45.00 22.07
CA GLY A 418 2.66 -45.09 20.70
C GLY A 418 2.77 -43.79 19.90
N ASP A 419 3.61 -42.84 20.33
CA ASP A 419 3.92 -41.68 19.50
C ASP A 419 4.52 -42.13 18.16
N LEU A 420 3.83 -41.78 17.07
CA LEU A 420 4.24 -42.01 15.70
C LEU A 420 4.80 -40.74 15.06
N SER A 421 4.99 -39.66 15.83
CA SER A 421 5.41 -38.36 15.27
C SER A 421 6.40 -37.57 16.13
N LEU A 422 7.22 -36.76 15.46
CA LEU A 422 8.26 -35.89 16.04
C LEU A 422 8.09 -34.47 15.51
N SER A 423 7.91 -33.49 16.41
CA SER A 423 7.91 -32.07 16.03
C SER A 423 9.34 -31.56 15.86
N VAL A 424 9.61 -30.90 14.73
CA VAL A 424 10.92 -30.33 14.38
C VAL A 424 10.76 -28.89 13.90
N ASN A 425 11.85 -28.13 13.81
CA ASN A 425 11.81 -26.75 13.32
C ASN A 425 12.42 -26.66 11.93
N LEU A 426 11.74 -25.98 11.02
CA LEU A 426 12.27 -25.59 9.72
C LEU A 426 12.12 -24.08 9.60
N SER A 427 13.20 -23.34 9.82
CA SER A 427 13.17 -21.87 9.70
C SER A 427 13.17 -21.47 8.23
N THR A 428 12.16 -20.73 7.81
CA THR A 428 12.04 -20.16 6.47
C THR A 428 11.65 -18.70 6.60
N ASP A 429 12.05 -17.87 5.64
CA ASP A 429 11.66 -16.47 5.58
C ASP A 429 11.33 -16.12 4.11
N PHE A 430 10.21 -16.67 3.61
CA PHE A 430 9.77 -16.40 2.25
C PHE A 430 8.81 -15.22 2.23
N ARG A 431 8.82 -14.46 1.13
CA ARG A 431 8.02 -13.25 0.94
C ARG A 431 6.52 -13.33 1.33
N TYR A 432 5.87 -14.47 1.10
CA TYR A 432 4.42 -14.62 1.33
C TYR A 432 4.06 -15.43 2.58
N PHE A 433 4.93 -16.35 2.99
CA PHE A 433 4.64 -17.29 4.06
C PHE A 433 5.92 -17.79 4.73
N TYR A 434 5.77 -18.34 5.93
CA TYR A 434 6.82 -19.09 6.60
C TYR A 434 6.26 -20.42 7.11
N VAL A 435 7.16 -21.37 7.39
CA VAL A 435 6.80 -22.64 8.03
C VAL A 435 6.60 -22.41 9.52
N SER A 436 5.35 -22.44 9.98
CA SER A 436 5.02 -22.22 11.39
C SER A 436 5.17 -23.48 12.24
N SER A 437 5.00 -24.66 11.65
CA SER A 437 5.26 -25.93 12.31
C SER A 437 5.57 -27.04 11.30
N LEU A 438 6.35 -28.02 11.75
CA LEU A 438 6.67 -29.22 11.01
C LEU A 438 6.65 -30.43 11.95
N THR A 439 5.85 -31.42 11.59
CA THR A 439 5.76 -32.70 12.30
C THR A 439 6.16 -33.83 11.36
N LEU A 440 7.16 -34.63 11.72
CA LEU A 440 7.56 -35.83 11.00
C LEU A 440 6.79 -37.03 11.54
N GLY A 441 6.22 -37.87 10.68
CA GLY A 441 5.63 -39.15 11.06
C GLY A 441 6.57 -40.32 10.76
N SER A 442 6.45 -41.39 11.54
CA SER A 442 7.32 -42.55 11.55
C SER A 442 6.65 -43.80 10.94
N ASP A 443 7.45 -44.66 10.30
CA ASP A 443 7.02 -46.00 9.87
C ASP A 443 6.86 -47.00 11.03
N ASN A 444 7.45 -46.69 12.19
CA ASN A 444 7.41 -47.50 13.41
C ASN A 444 7.06 -46.63 14.63
N ASN A 445 6.66 -47.25 15.74
CA ASN A 445 6.54 -46.51 17.00
C ASN A 445 7.89 -45.89 17.37
N ILE A 446 7.89 -44.57 17.59
CA ILE A 446 9.08 -43.79 17.97
C ILE A 446 9.51 -44.17 19.38
N VAL A 447 8.55 -44.54 20.22
CA VAL A 447 8.79 -44.98 21.59
C VAL A 447 8.54 -46.49 21.71
N TYR A 448 9.59 -47.23 22.06
CA TYR A 448 9.56 -48.65 22.33
C TYR A 448 9.49 -48.92 23.85
N ASP A 449 8.58 -49.82 24.23
CA ASP A 449 8.40 -50.32 25.59
C ASP A 449 9.32 -51.51 25.83
N SER A 450 10.36 -51.31 26.62
CA SER A 450 11.26 -52.40 27.03
C SER A 450 11.08 -52.68 28.53
N THR A 451 10.13 -53.53 28.92
CA THR A 451 10.38 -54.63 29.89
C THR A 451 9.17 -55.54 30.15
N PRO A 452 9.39 -56.81 30.58
CA PRO A 452 8.34 -57.82 30.72
C PRO A 452 7.62 -57.84 32.08
N TYR A 453 7.99 -57.02 33.07
CA TYR A 453 7.42 -57.11 34.43
C TYR A 453 7.36 -55.77 35.19
N ALA A 454 6.12 -55.45 35.60
CA ALA A 454 5.71 -54.63 36.76
C ALA A 454 6.00 -53.10 36.79
N SER A 455 4.89 -52.35 36.66
CA SER A 455 4.56 -51.06 37.32
C SER A 455 5.40 -49.79 37.07
N TYR A 456 6.51 -49.84 36.32
CA TYR A 456 7.20 -48.64 35.84
C TYR A 456 7.50 -48.78 34.36
N TYR A 457 6.85 -47.96 33.53
CA TYR A 457 7.11 -47.93 32.09
C TYR A 457 8.42 -47.16 31.83
N THR A 458 9.43 -47.83 31.26
CA THR A 458 10.61 -47.16 30.72
C THR A 458 10.48 -47.02 29.22
N TRP A 459 10.30 -45.78 28.78
CA TRP A 459 10.16 -45.39 27.37
C TRP A 459 11.54 -45.20 26.76
N SER A 460 11.84 -45.91 25.67
CA SER A 460 13.10 -45.76 24.92
C SER A 460 12.81 -45.37 23.46
N PHE A 461 13.61 -44.47 22.90
CA PHE A 461 13.49 -44.12 21.49
C PHE A 461 13.85 -45.34 20.63
N ASN A 462 12.97 -45.76 19.73
CA ASN A 462 13.25 -46.83 18.78
C ASN A 462 14.23 -46.33 17.71
N PRO A 463 15.50 -46.77 17.73
CA PRO A 463 16.55 -46.22 16.87
C PRO A 463 16.34 -46.54 15.38
N GLU A 464 15.47 -47.51 15.06
CA GLU A 464 15.16 -47.92 13.69
C GLU A 464 14.02 -47.10 13.05
N SER A 465 13.36 -46.21 13.81
CA SER A 465 12.27 -45.36 13.31
C SER A 465 12.74 -44.45 12.19
N ARG A 466 12.02 -44.44 11.06
CA ARG A 466 12.36 -43.63 9.89
C ARG A 466 11.24 -42.68 9.52
N VAL A 467 11.63 -41.54 8.95
CA VAL A 467 10.67 -40.57 8.41
C VAL A 467 9.86 -41.22 7.29
N ASP A 468 8.55 -41.33 7.50
CA ASP A 468 7.59 -41.91 6.56
C ASP A 468 6.51 -40.92 6.12
N SER A 469 6.25 -39.90 6.92
CA SER A 469 5.35 -38.80 6.53
C SER A 469 5.83 -37.48 7.12
N PHE A 470 5.26 -36.38 6.64
CA PHE A 470 5.37 -35.09 7.32
C PHE A 470 4.07 -34.30 7.21
N THR A 471 3.84 -33.45 8.20
CA THR A 471 2.81 -32.41 8.20
C THR A 471 3.50 -31.04 8.31
N LEU A 472 3.30 -30.20 7.30
CA LEU A 472 3.84 -28.86 7.21
C LEU A 472 2.69 -27.84 7.35
N ALA A 473 2.82 -26.88 8.26
CA ALA A 473 1.92 -25.73 8.32
C ALA A 473 2.63 -24.49 7.75
N LEU A 474 2.10 -23.98 6.64
CA LEU A 474 2.53 -22.72 6.01
C LEU A 474 1.64 -21.61 6.55
N LYS A 475 2.23 -20.67 7.29
CA LYS A 475 1.52 -19.48 7.76
C LYS A 475 1.85 -18.29 6.87
N PHE A 476 0.82 -17.68 6.31
CA PHE A 476 0.90 -16.53 5.42
C PHE A 476 0.88 -15.24 6.24
N TYR A 477 1.62 -14.23 5.78
CA TYR A 477 1.54 -12.90 6.38
C TYR A 477 0.15 -12.28 6.13
N SER A 478 -0.19 -11.28 6.94
CA SER A 478 -1.51 -10.61 6.89
C SER A 478 -1.86 -10.18 5.46
N GLY A 479 -3.07 -10.53 5.01
CA GLY A 479 -3.55 -10.20 3.66
C GLY A 479 -2.91 -10.98 2.51
N LYS A 480 -1.95 -11.90 2.77
CA LYS A 480 -1.26 -12.69 1.74
C LYS A 480 -1.83 -14.09 1.52
N TYR A 481 -2.86 -14.50 2.27
CA TYR A 481 -3.59 -15.74 1.99
C TYR A 481 -4.58 -15.55 0.83
N ARG A 482 -4.80 -16.61 0.04
CA ARG A 482 -5.86 -16.71 -0.97
C ARG A 482 -6.51 -18.09 -0.86
N GLU A 483 -7.82 -18.13 -1.03
CA GLU A 483 -8.61 -19.36 -0.84
C GLU A 483 -8.27 -20.46 -1.86
N ASP A 484 -7.75 -20.09 -3.03
CA ASP A 484 -7.37 -20.99 -4.11
C ASP A 484 -5.94 -21.58 -3.96
N LEU A 485 -5.17 -21.14 -2.95
CA LEU A 485 -3.82 -21.65 -2.70
C LEU A 485 -3.75 -23.15 -2.47
N PRO A 486 -4.61 -23.79 -1.63
CA PRO A 486 -4.49 -25.21 -1.35
C PRO A 486 -4.52 -26.09 -2.62
N GLU A 487 -5.41 -25.77 -3.56
CA GLU A 487 -5.53 -26.48 -4.83
C GLU A 487 -4.28 -26.27 -5.70
N ARG A 488 -3.84 -25.02 -5.85
CA ARG A 488 -2.63 -24.69 -6.63
C ARG A 488 -1.36 -25.36 -6.10
N LEU A 489 -1.19 -25.36 -4.77
CA LEU A 489 -0.02 -25.98 -4.14
C LEU A 489 -0.04 -27.50 -4.28
N ALA A 490 -1.22 -28.12 -4.22
CA ALA A 490 -1.38 -29.54 -4.52
C ALA A 490 -0.98 -29.83 -5.98
N ASP A 491 -1.53 -29.11 -6.94
CA ASP A 491 -1.22 -29.29 -8.37
C ASP A 491 0.28 -29.13 -8.67
N ALA A 492 0.93 -28.16 -8.04
CA ALA A 492 2.37 -27.94 -8.18
C ALA A 492 3.21 -29.11 -7.65
N LEU A 493 2.85 -29.67 -6.49
CA LEU A 493 3.52 -30.83 -5.90
C LEU A 493 3.28 -32.10 -6.73
N SER A 494 2.05 -32.32 -7.18
CA SER A 494 1.71 -33.42 -8.09
C SER A 494 2.50 -33.32 -9.39
N SER A 495 2.57 -32.13 -9.97
CA SER A 495 3.26 -31.92 -11.25
C SER A 495 4.78 -32.11 -11.16
N LYS A 496 5.43 -31.61 -10.10
CA LYS A 496 6.90 -31.66 -9.97
C LYS A 496 7.41 -32.98 -9.39
N TYR A 497 6.72 -33.54 -8.40
CA TYR A 497 7.20 -34.69 -7.63
C TYR A 497 6.29 -35.93 -7.74
N GLY A 498 5.22 -35.86 -8.53
CA GLY A 498 4.28 -36.98 -8.68
C GLY A 498 3.51 -37.29 -7.39
N VAL A 499 3.26 -36.28 -6.55
CA VAL A 499 2.52 -36.48 -5.30
C VAL A 499 1.06 -36.84 -5.59
N SER A 500 0.60 -37.96 -5.03
CA SER A 500 -0.80 -38.38 -5.11
C SER A 500 -1.57 -37.87 -3.89
N PHE A 501 -2.56 -37.01 -4.12
CA PHE A 501 -3.47 -36.52 -3.07
C PHE A 501 -4.71 -37.40 -2.92
N GLY A 502 -5.21 -37.54 -1.68
CA GLY A 502 -6.26 -38.49 -1.29
C GLY A 502 -5.76 -39.52 -0.27
N GLY A 503 -6.67 -40.02 0.58
CA GLY A 503 -6.30 -40.90 1.70
C GLY A 503 -5.53 -40.12 2.79
N ASP A 504 -4.29 -40.53 3.05
CA ASP A 504 -3.44 -39.92 4.09
C ASP A 504 -2.75 -38.61 3.62
N ASN A 505 -2.85 -38.28 2.34
CA ASN A 505 -2.25 -37.06 1.76
C ASN A 505 -3.30 -35.98 1.53
N SER A 506 -3.04 -34.77 2.01
CA SER A 506 -3.93 -33.62 1.82
C SER A 506 -3.19 -32.29 1.79
N VAL A 507 -3.77 -31.33 1.07
CA VAL A 507 -3.45 -29.91 1.20
C VAL A 507 -4.75 -29.20 1.59
N THR A 508 -4.77 -28.56 2.74
CA THR A 508 -5.98 -27.93 3.29
C THR A 508 -5.69 -26.53 3.78
N GLY A 509 -6.49 -25.55 3.35
CA GLY A 509 -6.51 -24.22 3.94
C GLY A 509 -7.40 -24.18 5.19
N ASN A 510 -7.07 -23.31 6.15
CA ASN A 510 -7.98 -23.00 7.26
C ASN A 510 -8.99 -21.89 6.93
N GLY A 511 -8.89 -21.28 5.74
CA GLY A 511 -9.73 -20.14 5.31
C GLY A 511 -9.28 -18.79 5.88
N TYR A 512 -8.16 -18.72 6.59
CA TYR A 512 -7.65 -17.49 7.20
C TYR A 512 -6.24 -17.18 6.71
N ASP A 513 -5.25 -17.92 7.21
CA ASP A 513 -3.84 -17.57 7.07
C ASP A 513 -2.92 -18.80 6.95
N THR A 514 -3.47 -20.02 6.99
CA THR A 514 -2.66 -21.23 7.08
C THR A 514 -3.05 -22.27 6.04
N VAL A 515 -2.05 -22.80 5.34
CA VAL A 515 -2.18 -24.01 4.52
C VAL A 515 -1.42 -25.15 5.19
N THR A 516 -2.10 -26.27 5.41
CA THR A 516 -1.51 -27.50 5.96
C THR A 516 -1.29 -28.52 4.86
N LEU A 517 -0.08 -29.03 4.73
CA LEU A 517 0.29 -30.11 3.82
C LEU A 517 0.60 -31.36 4.62
N LYS A 518 -0.14 -32.45 4.35
CA LYS A 518 0.13 -33.78 4.89
C LYS A 518 0.57 -34.67 3.73
N ILE A 519 1.79 -35.21 3.82
CA ILE A 519 2.37 -36.00 2.75
C ILE A 519 3.08 -37.22 3.35
N SER A 520 2.68 -38.40 2.90
CA SER A 520 3.31 -39.68 3.17
C SER A 520 4.26 -40.07 2.06
N ARG A 521 5.22 -40.94 2.40
CA ARG A 521 6.19 -41.51 1.48
C ARG A 521 5.50 -42.31 0.37
N SER A 522 4.44 -43.03 0.68
CA SER A 522 3.68 -43.81 -0.31
C SER A 522 2.99 -42.91 -1.35
N GLY A 523 2.70 -41.67 -0.98
CA GLY A 523 2.18 -40.65 -1.88
C GLY A 523 3.20 -40.02 -2.81
N TRP A 524 4.50 -40.23 -2.62
CA TRP A 524 5.56 -39.51 -3.33
C TRP A 524 6.05 -40.29 -4.55
N GLY A 525 5.92 -39.72 -5.75
CA GLY A 525 6.14 -40.40 -7.03
C GLY A 525 7.54 -40.97 -7.28
N GLY A 526 8.54 -40.56 -6.48
CA GLY A 526 9.93 -41.03 -6.56
C GLY A 526 10.48 -41.64 -5.26
N ALA A 527 9.63 -42.00 -4.29
CA ALA A 527 10.10 -42.45 -2.98
C ALA A 527 11.11 -43.61 -3.09
N PRO A 528 12.24 -43.56 -2.36
CA PRO A 528 13.19 -44.69 -2.31
C PRO A 528 12.45 -45.96 -1.91
N ALA A 529 12.81 -47.12 -2.48
CA ALA A 529 12.21 -48.39 -2.09
C ALA A 529 12.38 -48.62 -0.57
N SER A 530 11.33 -49.12 0.10
CA SER A 530 11.47 -49.61 1.47
C SER A 530 12.49 -50.74 1.49
N ARG A 531 13.47 -50.70 2.41
CA ARG A 531 14.11 -51.94 2.84
C ARG A 531 13.09 -52.62 3.74
N ASN A 532 12.65 -53.81 3.34
CA ASN A 532 11.96 -54.71 4.26
C ASN A 532 12.89 -54.92 5.45
N VAL A 533 12.61 -54.27 6.59
CA VAL A 533 13.20 -54.67 7.85
C VAL A 533 12.40 -55.90 8.25
N GLU A 534 12.99 -57.09 8.10
CA GLU A 534 12.50 -58.26 8.81
C GLU A 534 12.43 -57.87 10.29
N ILE A 535 11.24 -57.95 10.87
CA ILE A 535 11.07 -57.87 12.31
C ILE A 535 11.92 -59.01 12.88
N VAL A 536 13.11 -58.68 13.39
CA VAL A 536 13.89 -59.64 14.16
C VAL A 536 13.11 -59.83 15.44
N ASP A 537 12.54 -61.03 15.58
CA ASP A 537 11.87 -61.53 16.76
C ASP A 537 12.69 -61.16 18.00
N SER A 538 12.01 -60.71 19.07
CA SER A 538 12.61 -60.10 20.27
C SER A 538 13.38 -61.09 21.16
N ALA A 539 13.94 -62.16 20.59
CA ALA A 539 14.65 -63.23 21.27
C ALA A 539 16.14 -63.34 20.88
N ALA A 540 16.70 -62.40 20.11
CA ALA A 540 18.07 -62.52 19.59
C ALA A 540 18.98 -61.29 19.81
N VAL A 541 18.70 -60.42 20.79
CA VAL A 541 19.66 -59.39 21.24
C VAL A 541 20.25 -59.78 22.59
N ASP A 542 20.93 -60.93 22.61
CA ASP A 542 21.93 -61.25 23.62
C ASP A 542 23.30 -60.99 23.00
N SER A 543 23.74 -59.73 23.08
CA SER A 543 25.14 -59.35 23.33
C SER A 543 25.33 -57.86 23.09
N CYS A 544 25.79 -57.19 24.15
CA CYS A 544 26.45 -55.91 24.07
C CYS A 544 27.47 -55.88 22.94
N VAL A 545 27.32 -54.95 21.99
CA VAL A 545 28.49 -54.34 21.35
C VAL A 545 28.71 -53.02 22.08
N VAL A 546 29.47 -53.10 23.17
CA VAL A 546 30.21 -51.95 23.68
C VAL A 546 31.23 -51.62 22.59
N VAL A 547 31.01 -50.55 21.83
CA VAL A 547 32.12 -49.89 21.12
C VAL A 547 32.81 -48.99 22.14
N ASP A 548 33.72 -49.61 22.90
CA ASP A 548 34.71 -48.89 23.68
C ASP A 548 35.67 -48.21 22.70
N VAL A 549 35.59 -46.88 22.61
CA VAL A 549 36.66 -46.09 22.00
C VAL A 549 37.80 -46.01 23.02
N THR A 550 38.70 -46.99 22.99
CA THR A 550 39.93 -46.98 23.77
C THR A 550 40.96 -46.07 23.09
N TRP A 551 41.39 -45.03 23.80
CA TRP A 551 42.59 -44.25 23.48
C TRP A 551 43.84 -45.09 23.75
N ALA A 552 44.69 -45.25 22.74
CA ALA A 552 46.03 -45.80 22.91
C ALA A 552 46.99 -44.70 23.41
N ALA A 553 47.76 -45.07 24.43
CA ALA A 553 48.67 -44.24 25.20
C ALA A 553 50.06 -44.09 24.55
N ASP A 554 50.75 -43.01 24.94
CA ASP A 554 52.21 -42.95 25.10
C ASP A 554 52.50 -42.03 26.31
N SER A 555 52.88 -42.59 27.47
CA SER A 555 54.25 -42.72 28.02
C SER A 555 54.81 -41.36 28.56
N ALA A 556 55.36 -41.19 29.77
CA ALA A 556 55.98 -42.10 30.74
C ALA A 556 56.08 -41.51 32.18
N MET A 557 56.06 -42.43 33.16
CA MET A 557 56.87 -42.58 34.39
C MET A 557 57.07 -41.46 35.44
N SER A 558 56.61 -41.83 36.65
CA SER A 558 57.05 -41.53 38.03
C SER A 558 58.43 -40.88 38.27
N MET A 559 58.47 -39.79 39.04
CA MET A 559 58.79 -39.74 40.48
C MET A 559 58.42 -38.37 41.06
#